data_AF-A0A930HWX5-F1
#
_entry.id   AF-A0A930HWX5-F1
#
_cell.length_a   1.000
_cell.length_b   1.000
_cell.length_c   1.000
_cell.angle_alpha   90.00
_cell.angle_beta   90.00
_cell.angle_gamma   90.00
#
_symmetry.space_group_name_H-M   'P 1'
#
loop_
_entity.id
_entity.type
_entity.pdbx_description
1 polymer ?
#
loop_
_entity_poly.entity_id
_entity_poly.type
_entity_poly.pdbx_seq_one_letter_code
_entity_poly.pdbx_strand_id
1 'polypeptide(L)'
;MNKIILCIALLLCQLQAIGQSQSRYDCLYEYTIKASNGNREVYSTILQIGSTSALFSDYLAFQLDSLRQTKSPDEQIKMGEARLRKSAYFFDQTVFQNTPKGKLSVYSTIIPNHYTYQEDKVNMVWEIDDSSTDTISGYPCRKATAEYGGRSWVAWYAPDIPLQFGPWEFTSLPGLILKVYDS
;
A
#
# COMPACT_ATOMS: atom_id res chain seq x y z
N MET A 1 -2.56 60.52 -3.61
CA MET A 1 -3.98 60.13 -3.61
C MET A 1 -4.14 58.87 -4.44
N ASN A 2 -4.55 57.80 -3.78
CA ASN A 2 -4.49 56.42 -4.25
C ASN A 2 -5.54 56.14 -5.31
N LYS A 3 -5.14 55.51 -6.42
CA LYS A 3 -6.06 54.75 -7.27
C LYS A 3 -5.60 53.30 -7.28
N ILE A 4 -6.33 52.49 -6.53
CA ILE A 4 -6.14 51.06 -6.33
C ILE A 4 -6.53 50.35 -7.62
N ILE A 5 -5.55 49.74 -8.29
CA ILE A 5 -5.79 48.80 -9.39
C ILE A 5 -6.27 47.50 -8.74
N LEU A 6 -7.58 47.26 -8.80
CA LEU A 6 -8.19 46.01 -8.37
C LEU A 6 -7.85 44.95 -9.44
N CYS A 7 -6.63 44.39 -9.37
CA CYS A 7 -6.32 43.13 -10.03
C CYS A 7 -7.17 42.06 -9.36
N ILE A 8 -8.38 41.85 -9.90
CA ILE A 8 -9.12 40.60 -9.78
C ILE A 8 -8.23 39.58 -10.50
N ALA A 9 -7.20 39.12 -9.78
CA ALA A 9 -6.61 37.84 -10.02
C ALA A 9 -7.78 36.88 -9.90
N LEU A 10 -8.32 36.52 -11.07
CA LEU A 10 -9.08 35.31 -11.29
C LEU A 10 -8.27 34.20 -10.64
N LEU A 11 -8.56 34.00 -9.36
CA LEU A 11 -8.52 32.77 -8.63
C LEU A 11 -9.51 31.81 -9.34
N LEU A 12 -9.27 31.57 -10.63
CA LEU A 12 -9.21 30.22 -11.15
C LEU A 12 -7.98 29.59 -10.48
N CYS A 13 -8.02 29.50 -9.15
CA CYS A 13 -7.62 28.30 -8.47
C CYS A 13 -8.46 27.26 -9.19
N GLN A 14 -7.89 26.70 -10.25
CA GLN A 14 -8.28 25.39 -10.68
C GLN A 14 -8.21 24.61 -9.39
N LEU A 15 -9.38 24.38 -8.79
CA LEU A 15 -9.63 23.11 -8.15
C LEU A 15 -9.44 22.08 -9.26
N GLN A 16 -8.17 21.86 -9.64
CA GLN A 16 -7.68 20.52 -9.64
C GLN A 16 -7.93 20.08 -8.20
N ALA A 17 -9.13 19.53 -8.01
CA ALA A 17 -9.30 18.54 -7.00
C ALA A 17 -8.16 17.55 -7.26
N ILE A 18 -7.04 17.72 -6.57
CA ILE A 18 -6.09 16.64 -6.35
C ILE A 18 -6.78 15.76 -5.29
N GLY A 19 -7.99 15.32 -5.61
CA GLY A 19 -8.69 14.25 -4.94
C GLY A 19 -8.22 13.02 -5.66
N GLN A 20 -7.30 12.30 -5.01
CA GLN A 20 -6.88 10.92 -5.27
C GLN A 20 -7.38 10.34 -6.60
N SER A 21 -6.45 10.12 -7.54
CA SER A 21 -6.71 9.23 -8.67
C SER A 21 -7.40 7.98 -8.14
N GLN A 22 -8.65 7.74 -8.55
CA GLN A 22 -9.34 6.48 -8.27
C GLN A 22 -8.39 5.34 -8.63
N SER A 23 -8.25 4.36 -7.73
CA SER A 23 -7.46 3.18 -8.01
C SER A 23 -8.02 2.47 -9.24
N ARG A 24 -7.14 2.01 -10.11
CA ARG A 24 -7.50 1.20 -11.27
C ARG A 24 -7.72 -0.25 -10.87
N TYR A 25 -6.98 -0.69 -9.86
CA TYR A 25 -7.07 -2.02 -9.27
C TYR A 25 -6.92 -1.89 -7.76
N ASP A 26 -7.70 -2.67 -7.02
CA ASP A 26 -7.54 -2.87 -5.59
C ASP A 26 -7.24 -4.35 -5.35
N CYS A 27 -6.16 -4.63 -4.63
CA CYS A 27 -5.78 -5.99 -4.27
C CYS A 27 -5.84 -6.12 -2.75
N LEU A 28 -6.72 -6.99 -2.25
CA LEU A 28 -6.79 -7.32 -0.83
C LEU A 28 -5.85 -8.49 -0.54
N TYR A 29 -5.01 -8.33 0.48
CA TYR A 29 -4.09 -9.36 0.94
C TYR A 29 -4.44 -9.81 2.34
N GLU A 30 -4.31 -11.12 2.57
CA GLU A 30 -4.25 -11.68 3.91
C GLU A 30 -2.82 -11.55 4.46
N TYR A 31 -2.67 -10.91 5.60
CA TYR A 31 -1.39 -10.74 6.29
C TYR A 31 -1.36 -11.61 7.53
N THR A 32 -0.54 -12.67 7.49
CA THR A 32 -0.45 -13.65 8.59
C THR A 32 0.86 -13.48 9.36
N ILE A 33 0.75 -13.30 10.67
CA ILE A 33 1.89 -13.30 11.60
C ILE A 33 1.87 -14.61 12.39
N LYS A 34 3.01 -15.30 12.43
CA LYS A 34 3.22 -16.47 13.31
C LYS A 34 3.94 -16.00 14.57
N ALA A 35 3.24 -16.01 15.70
CA ALA A 35 3.83 -15.67 16.99
C ALA A 35 4.74 -16.81 17.50
N SER A 36 5.67 -16.49 18.39
CA SER A 36 6.63 -17.45 18.97
C SER A 36 5.97 -18.60 19.75
N ASN A 37 4.77 -18.38 20.26
CA ASN A 37 3.95 -19.39 20.94
C ASN A 37 3.19 -20.32 19.97
N GLY A 38 3.38 -20.17 18.65
CA GLY A 38 2.71 -20.94 17.62
C GLY A 38 1.34 -20.41 17.20
N ASN A 39 0.81 -19.37 17.88
CA ASN A 39 -0.43 -18.74 17.48
C ASN A 39 -0.27 -18.04 16.13
N ARG A 40 -1.34 -18.05 15.35
CA ARG A 40 -1.44 -17.31 14.09
C ARG A 40 -2.40 -16.16 14.28
N GLU A 41 -1.96 -15.00 13.86
CA GLU A 41 -2.78 -13.81 13.79
C GLU A 41 -2.91 -13.39 12.33
N VAL A 42 -4.13 -13.04 11.94
CA VAL A 42 -4.48 -12.80 10.53
C VAL A 42 -5.15 -11.44 10.43
N TYR A 43 -4.63 -10.63 9.52
CA TYR A 43 -5.07 -9.27 9.24
C TYR A 43 -5.34 -9.11 7.74
N SER A 44 -5.92 -7.98 7.36
CA SER A 44 -6.16 -7.65 5.96
C SER A 44 -5.49 -6.34 5.62
N THR A 45 -4.77 -6.33 4.49
CA THR A 45 -4.17 -5.13 3.92
C THR A 45 -4.70 -4.93 2.51
N ILE A 46 -4.54 -3.73 1.97
CA ILE A 46 -4.98 -3.37 0.63
C ILE A 46 -3.85 -2.69 -0.13
N LEU A 47 -3.66 -3.07 -1.39
CA LEU A 47 -2.83 -2.38 -2.37
C LEU A 47 -3.74 -1.72 -3.40
N GLN A 48 -3.78 -0.40 -3.39
CA GLN A 48 -4.51 0.42 -4.34
C GLN A 48 -3.56 0.87 -5.46
N ILE A 49 -3.77 0.39 -6.69
CA ILE A 49 -2.87 0.60 -7.82
C ILE A 49 -3.47 1.64 -8.78
N GLY A 50 -2.76 2.75 -8.97
CA GLY A 50 -3.07 3.78 -9.95
C GLY A 50 -2.46 3.51 -11.34
N SER A 51 -2.30 4.57 -12.14
CA SER A 51 -1.67 4.46 -13.46
C SER A 51 -0.16 4.22 -13.40
N THR A 52 0.52 4.85 -12.43
CA THR A 52 1.98 4.82 -12.32
C THR A 52 2.48 4.58 -10.90
N SER A 53 1.62 4.51 -9.90
CA SER A 53 1.98 4.36 -8.49
C SER A 53 1.00 3.42 -7.79
N ALA A 54 1.38 2.96 -6.60
CA ALA A 54 0.49 2.18 -5.75
C ALA A 54 0.59 2.63 -4.28
N LEU A 55 -0.48 2.39 -3.52
CA LEU A 55 -0.58 2.65 -2.09
C LEU A 55 -0.91 1.36 -1.38
N PHE A 56 -0.03 0.89 -0.50
CA PHE A 56 -0.27 -0.23 0.38
C PHE A 56 -0.57 0.27 1.79
N SER A 57 -1.66 -0.21 2.39
CA SER A 57 -2.07 0.18 3.73
C SER A 57 -2.90 -0.90 4.44
N ASP A 58 -3.14 -0.70 5.72
CA ASP A 58 -4.13 -1.47 6.47
C ASP A 58 -5.54 -1.30 5.89
N TYR A 59 -6.28 -2.41 5.77
CA TYR A 59 -7.62 -2.39 5.17
C TYR A 59 -8.68 -1.76 6.08
N LEU A 60 -8.52 -1.84 7.41
CA LEU A 60 -9.44 -1.18 8.35
C LEU A 60 -9.26 0.34 8.30
N ALA A 61 -8.02 0.82 8.13
CA ALA A 61 -7.73 2.24 7.93
C ALA A 61 -8.39 2.75 6.64
N PHE A 62 -8.30 1.99 5.53
CA PHE A 62 -9.02 2.29 4.29
C PHE A 62 -10.54 2.33 4.50
N GLN A 63 -11.12 1.34 5.19
CA GLN A 63 -12.56 1.33 5.49
C GLN A 63 -12.98 2.54 6.31
N LEU A 64 -12.20 2.92 7.32
CA LEU A 64 -12.48 4.08 8.17
C LEU A 64 -12.41 5.39 7.39
N ASP A 65 -11.43 5.54 6.50
CA ASP A 65 -11.34 6.70 5.60
C ASP A 65 -12.57 6.81 4.70
N SER A 66 -12.99 5.70 4.10
CA SER A 66 -14.21 5.64 3.29
C SER A 66 -15.46 6.06 4.06
N LEU A 67 -15.65 5.55 5.29
CA LEU A 67 -16.79 5.95 6.16
C LEU A 67 -16.80 7.45 6.46
N ARG A 68 -15.63 8.06 6.68
CA ARG A 68 -15.50 9.49 6.92
C ARG A 68 -15.81 10.30 5.67
N GLN A 69 -15.32 9.86 4.51
CA GLN A 69 -15.53 10.54 3.24
C GLN A 69 -17.00 10.52 2.82
N THR A 70 -17.71 9.42 3.03
CA THR A 70 -19.14 9.28 2.73
C THR A 70 -20.04 9.94 3.79
N LYS A 71 -19.45 10.52 4.84
CA LYS A 71 -20.16 11.13 5.98
C LYS A 71 -21.15 10.14 6.62
N SER A 72 -20.72 8.89 6.79
CA SER A 72 -21.49 7.87 7.50
C SER A 72 -21.84 8.31 8.92
N PRO A 73 -22.88 7.71 9.54
CA PRO A 73 -23.26 8.03 10.92
C PRO A 73 -22.10 7.88 11.92
N ASP A 74 -22.02 8.80 12.88
CA ASP A 74 -20.94 8.85 13.89
C ASP A 74 -20.73 7.52 14.63
N GLU A 75 -21.80 6.76 14.86
CA GLU A 75 -21.71 5.44 15.49
C GLU A 75 -20.85 4.48 14.66
N GLN A 76 -21.02 4.46 13.33
CA GLN A 76 -20.25 3.61 12.43
C GLN A 76 -18.78 4.03 12.40
N ILE A 77 -18.51 5.35 12.40
CA ILE A 77 -17.15 5.89 12.47
C ILE A 77 -16.48 5.46 13.78
N LYS A 78 -17.16 5.62 14.92
CA LYS A 78 -16.66 5.18 16.24
C LYS A 78 -16.40 3.67 16.31
N MET A 79 -17.27 2.86 15.72
CA MET A 79 -17.06 1.41 15.61
C MET A 79 -15.83 1.09 14.74
N GLY A 80 -15.64 1.80 13.63
CA GLY A 80 -14.45 1.68 12.79
C GLY A 80 -13.16 2.06 13.52
N GLU A 81 -13.17 3.17 14.26
CA GLU A 81 -12.05 3.61 15.10
C GLU A 81 -11.70 2.57 16.17
N ALA A 82 -12.70 1.98 16.83
CA ALA A 82 -12.48 0.93 17.82
C ALA A 82 -11.86 -0.34 17.20
N ARG A 83 -12.31 -0.74 16.00
CA ARG A 83 -11.74 -1.86 15.25
C ARG A 83 -10.28 -1.60 14.88
N LEU A 84 -9.99 -0.43 14.30
CA LEU A 84 -8.63 -0.04 13.92
C LEU A 84 -7.71 0.01 15.14
N ARG A 85 -8.15 0.61 16.26
CA ARG A 85 -7.35 0.69 17.50
C ARG A 85 -6.98 -0.68 18.07
N LYS A 86 -7.86 -1.67 17.93
CA LYS A 86 -7.59 -3.05 18.35
C LYS A 86 -6.54 -3.74 17.45
N SER A 87 -6.46 -3.34 16.17
CA SER A 87 -5.54 -3.88 15.16
C SER A 87 -4.24 -3.07 15.00
N ALA A 88 -4.17 -1.87 15.57
CA ALA A 88 -3.10 -0.90 15.34
C ALA A 88 -1.69 -1.38 15.74
N TYR A 89 -1.57 -2.48 16.47
CA TYR A 89 -0.28 -3.04 16.89
C TYR A 89 0.37 -3.97 15.85
N PHE A 90 -0.31 -4.28 14.74
CA PHE A 90 0.11 -5.39 13.86
C PHE A 90 0.58 -4.95 12.48
N PHE A 91 -0.02 -3.90 11.92
CA PHE A 91 0.45 -3.26 10.70
C PHE A 91 0.04 -1.78 10.70
N ASP A 92 0.98 -0.89 11.03
CA ASP A 92 0.75 0.55 11.15
C ASP A 92 1.34 1.36 9.98
N GLN A 93 2.04 0.67 9.07
CA GLN A 93 2.71 1.31 7.95
C GLN A 93 1.75 1.62 6.81
N THR A 94 1.98 2.76 6.16
CA THR A 94 1.39 3.13 4.88
C THR A 94 2.52 3.37 3.90
N VAL A 95 2.49 2.64 2.79
CA VAL A 95 3.62 2.56 1.86
C VAL A 95 3.17 3.04 0.48
N PHE A 96 3.77 4.13 0.00
CA PHE A 96 3.55 4.62 -1.35
C PHE A 96 4.69 4.14 -2.26
N GLN A 97 4.33 3.37 -3.28
CA GLN A 97 5.25 2.83 -4.27
C GLN A 97 5.31 3.75 -5.49
N ASN A 98 6.51 4.08 -5.94
CA ASN A 98 6.78 5.02 -7.03
C ASN A 98 6.20 6.42 -6.80
N THR A 99 6.17 6.88 -5.54
CA THR A 99 5.75 8.23 -5.15
C THR A 99 6.71 8.82 -4.12
N PRO A 100 7.49 9.86 -4.46
CA PRO A 100 7.70 10.42 -5.81
C PRO A 100 8.22 9.37 -6.80
N LYS A 101 8.18 9.69 -8.11
CA LYS A 101 8.67 8.76 -9.14
C LYS A 101 10.09 8.27 -8.82
N GLY A 102 10.30 6.97 -8.88
CA GLY A 102 11.56 6.30 -8.55
C GLY A 102 11.79 6.12 -7.05
N LYS A 103 10.81 6.40 -6.20
CA LYS A 103 10.94 6.31 -4.73
C LYS A 103 9.84 5.49 -4.08
N LEU A 104 10.16 5.02 -2.89
CA LEU A 104 9.28 4.35 -1.96
C LEU A 104 9.14 5.27 -0.74
N SER A 105 7.92 5.75 -0.45
CA SER A 105 7.67 6.60 0.72
C SER A 105 6.90 5.82 1.77
N VAL A 106 7.43 5.74 2.98
CA VAL A 106 6.82 5.00 4.08
C VAL A 106 6.41 5.96 5.17
N TYR A 107 5.19 5.81 5.67
CA TYR A 107 4.61 6.53 6.78
C TYR A 107 4.24 5.52 7.86
N SER A 108 4.59 5.77 9.10
CA SER A 108 4.29 4.87 10.22
C SER A 108 4.29 5.64 11.54
N THR A 109 3.82 4.98 12.61
CA THR A 109 3.56 5.61 13.90
C THR A 109 4.29 4.86 15.01
N ILE A 110 5.32 5.50 15.58
CA ILE A 110 5.90 5.10 16.86
C ILE A 110 5.32 6.05 17.91
N ILE A 111 4.20 5.64 18.51
CA ILE A 111 3.43 6.46 19.46
C ILE A 111 4.36 7.13 20.48
N PRO A 112 4.28 8.47 20.69
CA PRO A 112 3.26 9.40 20.17
C PRO A 112 3.59 10.03 18.81
N ASN A 113 4.72 9.68 18.21
CA ASN A 113 5.25 10.34 17.03
C ASN A 113 4.87 9.61 15.74
N HIS A 114 4.72 10.39 14.67
CA HIS A 114 4.71 9.87 13.31
C HIS A 114 6.08 10.03 12.70
N TYR A 115 6.46 9.07 11.87
CA TYR A 115 7.68 9.17 11.09
C TYR A 115 7.41 8.87 9.63
N THR A 116 8.22 9.50 8.80
CA THR A 116 8.18 9.33 7.36
C THR A 116 9.60 9.25 6.87
N TYR A 117 9.84 8.29 5.98
CA TYR A 117 11.10 8.21 5.26
C TYR A 117 10.84 7.94 3.78
N GLN A 118 11.82 8.29 2.97
CA GLN A 118 11.83 7.99 1.55
C GLN A 118 13.09 7.19 1.25
N GLU A 119 12.91 6.10 0.53
CA GLU A 119 13.98 5.34 -0.05
C GLU A 119 13.91 5.49 -1.56
N ASP A 120 15.06 5.45 -2.21
CA ASP A 120 15.06 5.19 -3.64
C ASP A 120 14.40 3.83 -3.86
N LYS A 121 13.59 3.70 -4.92
CA LYS A 121 12.89 2.45 -5.22
C LYS A 121 13.93 1.34 -5.24
N VAL A 122 13.88 0.49 -4.23
CA VAL A 122 14.77 -0.65 -4.13
C VAL A 122 14.42 -1.55 -5.31
N ASN A 123 15.34 -1.59 -6.29
CA ASN A 123 15.31 -2.64 -7.29
C ASN A 123 15.74 -3.91 -6.60
N MET A 124 14.79 -4.52 -5.87
CA MET A 124 15.01 -5.77 -5.19
C MET A 124 15.48 -6.80 -6.22
N VAL A 125 16.65 -7.39 -5.96
CA VAL A 125 17.29 -8.30 -6.90
C VAL A 125 16.62 -9.66 -6.74
N TRP A 126 15.57 -9.87 -7.54
CA TRP A 126 14.84 -11.11 -7.56
C TRP A 126 15.54 -12.16 -8.42
N GLU A 127 15.77 -13.33 -7.85
CA GLU A 127 16.12 -14.54 -8.58
C GLU A 127 14.83 -15.23 -9.03
N ILE A 128 14.59 -15.26 -10.34
CA ILE A 128 13.38 -15.86 -10.92
C ILE A 128 13.58 -17.36 -11.06
N ASP A 129 12.63 -18.14 -10.56
CA ASP A 129 12.53 -19.58 -10.79
C ASP A 129 11.38 -19.85 -11.77
N ASP A 130 11.72 -19.90 -13.05
CA ASP A 130 10.76 -20.16 -14.14
C ASP A 130 10.22 -21.60 -14.15
N SER A 131 10.82 -22.52 -13.38
CA SER A 131 10.36 -23.91 -13.29
C SER A 131 9.25 -24.11 -12.26
N SER A 132 9.20 -23.25 -11.24
CA SER A 132 8.20 -23.30 -10.18
C SER A 132 6.97 -22.48 -10.54
N THR A 133 5.84 -23.16 -10.72
CA THR A 133 4.54 -22.55 -11.01
C THR A 133 3.52 -22.84 -9.92
N ASP A 134 2.67 -21.87 -9.62
CA ASP A 134 1.50 -22.02 -8.74
C ASP A 134 0.32 -21.23 -9.33
N THR A 135 -0.89 -21.42 -8.80
CA THR A 135 -2.07 -20.63 -9.17
C THR A 135 -2.61 -19.91 -7.94
N ILE A 136 -2.55 -18.57 -7.95
CA ILE A 136 -2.99 -17.74 -6.83
C ILE A 136 -4.12 -16.85 -7.31
N SER A 137 -5.26 -16.89 -6.62
CA SER A 137 -6.47 -16.15 -7.01
C SER A 137 -6.90 -16.37 -8.46
N GLY A 138 -6.64 -17.57 -9.01
CA GLY A 138 -6.93 -17.95 -10.39
C GLY A 138 -5.88 -17.53 -11.43
N TYR A 139 -4.80 -16.86 -11.04
CA TYR A 139 -3.74 -16.43 -11.95
C TYR A 139 -2.53 -17.37 -11.89
N PRO A 140 -2.01 -17.83 -13.05
CA PRO A 140 -0.72 -18.50 -13.12
C PRO A 140 0.39 -17.60 -12.59
N CYS A 141 1.13 -18.10 -11.60
CA CYS A 141 2.20 -17.39 -10.94
C CYS A 141 3.52 -18.11 -11.11
N ARG A 142 4.60 -17.31 -11.16
CA ARG A 142 5.98 -17.80 -11.10
C ARG A 142 6.60 -17.45 -9.76
N LYS A 143 7.51 -18.29 -9.31
CA LYS A 143 8.26 -18.07 -8.08
C LYS A 143 9.44 -17.14 -8.33
N ALA A 144 9.76 -16.31 -7.35
CA ALA A 144 11.02 -15.60 -7.26
C ALA A 144 11.50 -15.54 -5.81
N THR A 145 12.81 -15.41 -5.61
CA THR A 145 13.43 -15.28 -4.29
C THR A 145 14.32 -14.05 -4.22
N ALA A 146 14.44 -13.43 -3.04
CA ALA A 146 15.34 -12.31 -2.83
C ALA A 146 15.79 -12.23 -1.36
N GLU A 147 17.00 -11.69 -1.15
CA GLU A 147 17.48 -11.26 0.15
C GLU A 147 17.18 -9.78 0.34
N TYR A 148 16.37 -9.43 1.33
CA TYR A 148 16.00 -8.04 1.62
C TYR A 148 15.72 -7.83 3.11
N GLY A 149 16.26 -6.74 3.67
CA GLY A 149 16.06 -6.40 5.08
C GLY A 149 16.60 -7.45 6.06
N GLY A 150 17.64 -8.21 5.65
CA GLY A 150 18.22 -9.29 6.45
C GLY A 150 17.36 -10.56 6.51
N ARG A 151 16.41 -10.72 5.58
CA ARG A 151 15.56 -11.90 5.45
C ARG A 151 15.56 -12.44 4.02
N SER A 152 15.42 -13.75 3.90
CA SER A 152 15.14 -14.44 2.66
C SER A 152 13.65 -14.45 2.39
N TRP A 153 13.25 -13.95 1.22
CA TRP A 153 11.85 -13.85 0.82
C TRP A 153 11.55 -14.78 -0.35
N VAL A 154 10.36 -15.38 -0.33
CA VAL A 154 9.77 -16.07 -1.47
C VAL A 154 8.55 -15.29 -1.92
N ALA A 155 8.54 -14.85 -3.18
CA ALA A 155 7.42 -14.19 -3.81
C ALA A 155 6.84 -15.05 -4.95
N TRP A 156 5.54 -14.92 -5.14
CA TRP A 156 4.82 -15.48 -6.28
C TRP A 156 4.14 -14.32 -7.02
N TYR A 157 4.49 -14.14 -8.28
CA TYR A 157 4.00 -13.05 -9.12
C TYR A 157 3.29 -13.56 -10.36
N ALA A 158 2.27 -12.83 -10.80
CA ALA A 158 1.46 -13.14 -11.98
C ALA A 158 1.95 -12.33 -13.20
N PRO A 159 2.63 -12.95 -14.19
CA PRO A 159 3.12 -12.25 -15.38
C PRO A 159 1.98 -11.68 -16.25
N ASP A 160 0.81 -12.30 -16.20
CA ASP A 160 -0.38 -11.88 -16.95
C ASP A 160 -0.97 -10.55 -16.46
N ILE A 161 -0.56 -10.10 -15.27
CA ILE A 161 -0.88 -8.78 -14.73
C ILE A 161 0.42 -7.96 -14.72
N PRO A 162 0.78 -7.24 -15.81
CA PRO A 162 2.09 -6.61 -16.00
C PRO A 162 2.26 -5.31 -15.19
N LEU A 163 1.95 -5.37 -13.89
CA LEU A 163 2.08 -4.29 -12.92
C LEU A 163 3.17 -4.68 -11.92
N GLN A 164 4.27 -3.93 -11.86
CA GLN A 164 5.44 -4.27 -11.03
C GLN A 164 5.29 -3.82 -9.56
N PHE A 165 4.11 -4.06 -8.99
CA PHE A 165 3.75 -3.71 -7.63
C PHE A 165 3.48 -4.96 -6.80
N GLY A 166 3.32 -4.79 -5.50
CA GLY A 166 3.12 -5.88 -4.56
C GLY A 166 2.78 -5.39 -3.16
N PRO A 167 2.49 -6.30 -2.23
CA PRO A 167 2.23 -5.93 -0.85
C PRO A 167 3.48 -5.33 -0.19
N TRP A 168 3.28 -4.45 0.78
CA TRP A 168 4.35 -3.76 1.53
C TRP A 168 5.32 -3.01 0.62
N GLU A 169 6.62 -3.31 0.69
CA GLU A 169 7.68 -2.67 -0.10
C GLU A 169 8.08 -3.51 -1.33
N PHE A 170 7.52 -4.72 -1.48
CA PHE A 170 7.90 -5.65 -2.54
C PHE A 170 7.43 -5.16 -3.90
N THR A 171 8.39 -4.89 -4.78
CA THR A 171 8.17 -4.41 -6.15
C THR A 171 9.19 -5.02 -7.10
N SER A 172 9.14 -4.64 -8.38
CA SER A 172 10.20 -4.90 -9.37
C SER A 172 10.26 -6.33 -9.95
N LEU A 173 9.26 -7.17 -9.70
CA LEU A 173 9.02 -8.37 -10.48
C LEU A 173 8.28 -8.02 -11.79
N PRO A 174 8.47 -8.80 -12.89
CA PRO A 174 7.79 -8.57 -14.17
C PRO A 174 6.33 -9.05 -14.15
N GLY A 175 5.58 -8.64 -13.13
CA GLY A 175 4.17 -8.94 -12.91
C GLY A 175 3.75 -8.63 -11.47
N LEU A 176 2.45 -8.64 -11.21
CA LEU A 176 1.90 -8.30 -9.90
C LEU A 176 2.23 -9.39 -8.88
N ILE A 177 2.79 -9.00 -7.73
CA ILE A 177 3.08 -9.95 -6.64
C ILE A 177 1.76 -10.27 -5.93
N LEU A 178 1.35 -11.54 -5.99
CA LEU A 178 0.10 -12.01 -5.38
C LEU A 178 0.31 -12.68 -4.02
N LYS A 179 1.53 -13.12 -3.73
CA LYS A 179 1.89 -13.73 -2.44
C LYS A 179 3.37 -13.51 -2.16
N VAL A 180 3.69 -13.27 -0.90
CA VAL A 180 5.07 -13.20 -0.42
C VAL A 180 5.12 -13.70 1.01
N TYR A 181 6.21 -14.36 1.38
CA TYR A 181 6.48 -14.81 2.75
C TYR A 181 7.99 -14.95 2.96
N ASP A 182 8.43 -14.82 4.20
CA ASP A 182 9.81 -15.12 4.59
C ASP A 182 10.01 -16.64 4.75
N SER A 183 11.20 -17.14 4.42
CA SER A 183 11.55 -18.56 4.52
C SER A 183 12.01 -18.98 5.90
#